data_AF-A0A5M6J1G4-F1
#
_entry.id   AF-A0A5M6J1G4-F1
#
_cell.length_a   1.000
_cell.length_b   1.000
_cell.length_c   1.000
_cell.angle_alpha   90.00
_cell.angle_beta   90.00
_cell.angle_gamma   90.00
#
_symmetry.space_group_name_H-M   'P 1'
#
loop_
_entity.id
_entity.type
_entity.pdbx_description
1 polymer ?
#
loop_
_entity_poly.entity_id
_entity_poly.type
_entity_poly.pdbx_seq_one_letter_code
_entity_poly.pdbx_strand_id
1 'polypeptide(L)'
;MDRAIIYPGAVPLETDLLFPQVATLQALGALIGATLGTTTVADGLWATPTSPASMSLVIGQGCLTAFGVTDAAGFSSLGTNGDGIVRMGINVEPVTIGPFAAAPSPGQACNVLIQGAFAETDANPALLPYLNAANPALPFGGPGNNGVAQPTRRLQRVALSARPGTPATAGLQGTPVADSGCVPLYVVTIPYGTAALGAGNIAIHPAAPFIPFKLPQLAPGFSNIRAFTASGSWTVPNGVTRIRVTVVGGGGQGGGGTDAPIALGSGGGAGGTAVGVFAVTPGSTWPVTVGAGGYNPTAGTDGSNGGASSFGALISATGGAGGKCGTAPVGGNGGICAGGNYNCIGGDGLDAIVINDGNGNYGGTGGGTPFGTSNRSSRQLTGGQAPGVGGAGAPQGIRGVGSGGANGLVIVEW
;
A
#
# COMPACT_ATOMS: atom_id res chain seq x y z
N MET A 1 22.23 20.77 -8.45
CA MET A 1 22.74 21.71 -7.45
C MET A 1 23.65 22.67 -8.18
N ASP A 2 23.33 23.95 -8.11
CA ASP A 2 24.12 24.99 -8.75
C ASP A 2 25.45 25.17 -8.01
N ARG A 3 26.49 25.57 -8.73
CA ARG A 3 27.85 25.68 -8.19
C ARG A 3 28.45 27.02 -8.59
N ALA A 4 29.06 27.69 -7.62
CA ALA A 4 29.89 28.86 -7.88
C ALA A 4 31.16 28.43 -8.62
N ILE A 5 31.60 29.25 -9.59
CA ILE A 5 32.89 29.10 -10.26
C ILE A 5 33.82 30.14 -9.64
N ILE A 6 34.89 29.68 -8.97
CA ILE A 6 35.90 30.53 -8.34
C ILE A 6 37.22 30.30 -9.07
N TYR A 7 37.92 31.37 -9.42
CA TYR A 7 39.16 31.32 -10.21
C TYR A 7 40.41 31.49 -9.34
N PRO A 8 41.56 30.91 -9.74
CA PRO A 8 42.84 31.18 -9.09
C PRO A 8 43.16 32.68 -9.10
N GLY A 9 43.53 33.23 -7.93
CA GLY A 9 43.87 34.64 -7.76
C GLY A 9 42.66 35.59 -7.58
N ALA A 10 41.42 35.08 -7.60
CA ALA A 10 40.25 35.87 -7.23
C ALA A 10 40.26 36.22 -5.73
N VAL A 11 39.76 37.40 -5.38
CA VAL A 11 39.60 37.83 -3.97
C VAL A 11 38.47 37.02 -3.35
N PRO A 12 38.70 36.30 -2.24
CA PRO A 12 37.63 35.56 -1.57
C PRO A 12 36.56 36.50 -1.01
N LEU A 13 35.30 36.19 -1.30
CA LEU A 13 34.13 36.86 -0.75
C LEU A 13 33.46 35.96 0.29
N GLU A 14 32.77 36.56 1.26
CA GLU A 14 31.96 35.77 2.20
C GLU A 14 30.81 35.04 1.47
N THR A 15 30.30 35.60 0.37
CA THR A 15 29.29 34.97 -0.48
C THR A 15 29.76 33.66 -1.10
N ASP A 16 31.07 33.46 -1.31
CA ASP A 16 31.64 32.20 -1.78
C ASP A 16 31.41 31.05 -0.77
N LEU A 17 31.33 31.37 0.53
CA LEU A 17 31.04 30.43 1.61
C LEU A 17 29.55 30.25 1.86
N LEU A 18 28.76 31.29 1.60
CA LEU A 18 27.31 31.29 1.84
C LEU A 18 26.54 30.62 0.69
N PHE A 19 26.98 30.80 -0.57
CA PHE A 19 26.29 30.26 -1.74
C PHE A 19 26.12 28.72 -1.69
N PRO A 20 27.15 27.92 -1.34
CA PRO A 20 26.96 26.47 -1.21
C PRO A 20 25.91 26.07 -0.17
N GLN A 21 25.69 26.88 0.88
CA GLN A 21 24.71 26.59 1.92
C GLN A 21 23.27 26.71 1.38
N VAL A 22 22.97 27.81 0.68
CA VAL A 22 21.63 28.01 0.07
C VAL A 22 21.39 27.01 -1.08
N ALA A 23 22.40 26.74 -1.91
CA ALA A 23 22.28 25.74 -2.98
C ALA A 23 22.02 24.32 -2.43
N THR A 24 22.61 24.00 -1.27
CA THR A 24 22.34 22.74 -0.56
C THR A 24 20.93 22.70 0.00
N LEU A 25 20.46 23.78 0.62
CA LEU A 25 19.10 23.89 1.13
C LEU A 25 18.06 23.69 0.01
N GLN A 26 18.24 24.36 -1.13
CA GLN A 26 17.36 24.22 -2.29
C GLN A 26 17.37 22.80 -2.87
N ALA A 27 18.55 22.17 -2.99
CA ALA A 27 18.66 20.80 -3.48
C ALA A 27 17.96 19.79 -2.55
N LEU A 28 18.12 19.94 -1.22
CA LEU A 28 17.43 19.12 -0.24
C LEU A 28 15.92 19.37 -0.27
N GLY A 29 15.48 20.63 -0.39
CA GLY A 29 14.07 20.97 -0.48
C GLY A 29 13.40 20.38 -1.73
N ALA A 30 14.09 20.38 -2.87
CA ALA A 30 13.62 19.73 -4.09
C ALA A 30 13.49 18.21 -3.92
N LEU A 31 14.48 17.57 -3.28
CA LEU A 31 14.44 16.13 -2.99
C LEU A 31 13.30 15.77 -2.03
N ILE A 32 13.11 16.54 -0.96
CA ILE A 32 12.02 16.35 0.00
C ILE A 32 10.68 16.55 -0.70
N GLY A 33 10.52 17.61 -1.49
CA GLY A 33 9.29 17.85 -2.25
C GLY A 33 8.96 16.74 -3.25
N ALA A 34 9.97 16.19 -3.92
CA ALA A 34 9.78 15.06 -4.84
C ALA A 34 9.39 13.75 -4.13
N THR A 35 9.75 13.58 -2.86
CA THR A 35 9.53 12.32 -2.11
C THR A 35 8.33 12.36 -1.17
N LEU A 36 8.05 13.50 -0.54
CA LEU A 36 7.00 13.68 0.47
C LEU A 36 5.88 14.63 0.02
N GLY A 37 6.04 15.30 -1.14
CA GLY A 37 5.13 16.35 -1.59
C GLY A 37 5.35 17.68 -0.87
N THR A 38 4.40 18.60 -1.02
CA THR A 38 4.49 19.97 -0.46
C THR A 38 3.68 20.16 0.83
N THR A 39 2.87 19.17 1.21
CA THR A 39 2.13 19.19 2.49
C THR A 39 3.09 18.98 3.66
N THR A 40 2.74 19.52 4.82
CA THR A 40 3.49 19.26 6.06
C THR A 40 3.50 17.78 6.37
N VAL A 41 4.68 17.26 6.67
CA VAL A 41 4.92 15.86 7.04
C VAL A 41 5.85 15.84 8.25
N ALA A 42 5.50 15.05 9.27
CA ALA A 42 6.27 14.87 10.49
C ALA A 42 6.90 13.47 10.56
N ASP A 43 8.09 13.39 11.15
CA ASP A 43 8.79 12.14 11.39
C ASP A 43 9.55 12.15 12.72
N GLY A 44 9.60 11.00 13.39
CA GLY A 44 10.10 10.89 14.75
C GLY A 44 9.20 11.66 15.71
N LEU A 45 9.77 12.59 16.49
CA LEU A 45 9.03 13.43 17.46
C LEU A 45 8.19 12.58 18.43
N TRP A 46 8.72 11.43 18.84
CA TRP A 46 8.00 10.47 19.68
C TRP A 46 7.67 11.07 21.04
N ALA A 47 6.38 11.12 21.38
CA ALA A 47 5.93 11.58 22.68
C ALA A 47 6.00 10.46 23.74
N THR A 48 6.77 10.69 24.80
CA THR A 48 6.93 9.75 25.93
C THR A 48 6.82 10.48 27.27
N PRO A 49 6.30 9.85 28.33
CA PRO A 49 6.37 10.40 29.69
C PRO A 49 7.82 10.67 30.13
N THR A 50 8.02 11.61 31.05
CA THR A 50 9.36 11.82 31.64
C THR A 50 9.81 10.65 32.51
N SER A 51 11.12 10.49 32.63
CA SER A 51 11.78 9.65 33.63
C SER A 51 12.82 10.49 34.38
N PRO A 52 12.66 10.81 35.69
CA PRO A 52 11.57 10.39 36.59
C PRO A 52 10.18 10.91 36.18
N ALA A 53 9.13 10.21 36.64
CA ALA A 53 7.74 10.51 36.30
C ALA A 53 7.33 11.90 36.81
N SER A 54 6.71 12.70 35.95
CA SER A 54 6.27 14.07 36.25
C SER A 54 5.04 14.47 35.43
N MET A 55 4.52 15.68 35.64
CA MET A 55 3.47 16.29 34.83
C MET A 55 3.98 16.89 33.51
N SER A 56 5.14 16.46 33.01
CA SER A 56 5.69 16.91 31.74
C SER A 56 5.79 15.76 30.73
N LEU A 57 5.82 16.13 29.46
CA LEU A 57 5.98 15.23 28.33
C LEU A 57 7.34 15.46 27.67
N VAL A 58 8.03 14.40 27.26
CA VAL A 58 9.22 14.49 26.42
C VAL A 58 8.83 14.18 24.99
N ILE A 59 9.14 15.08 24.07
CA ILE A 59 9.08 14.84 22.63
C ILE A 59 10.50 14.51 22.17
N GLY A 60 10.71 13.30 21.65
CA GLY A 60 12.01 12.87 21.15
C GLY A 60 12.49 13.65 19.94
N GLN A 61 13.71 13.35 19.50
CA GLN A 61 14.27 13.87 18.25
C GLN A 61 13.36 13.55 17.05
N GLY A 62 13.40 14.41 16.04
CA GLY A 62 12.61 14.23 14.83
C GLY A 62 12.58 15.48 13.97
N CYS A 63 11.78 15.44 12.92
CA CYS A 63 11.66 16.53 11.98
C CYS A 63 10.22 16.80 11.56
N LEU A 64 10.02 18.00 11.02
CA LEU A 64 8.78 18.43 10.42
C LEU A 64 9.10 19.23 9.17
N THR A 65 8.43 18.88 8.08
CA THR A 65 8.56 19.57 6.80
C THR A 65 7.50 20.65 6.66
N ALA A 66 7.82 21.74 5.97
CA ALA A 66 6.85 22.79 5.65
C ALA A 66 7.22 23.43 4.32
N PHE A 67 6.23 23.66 3.46
CA PHE A 67 6.45 24.47 2.27
C PHE A 67 6.56 25.95 2.65
N GLY A 68 7.52 26.63 2.07
CA GLY A 68 7.77 28.05 2.31
C GLY A 68 8.75 28.61 1.28
N VAL A 69 9.36 29.74 1.61
CA VAL A 69 10.38 30.37 0.77
C VAL A 69 11.79 30.02 1.23
N THR A 70 12.79 30.14 0.36
CA THR A 70 14.18 29.74 0.63
C THR A 70 14.84 30.56 1.73
N ASP A 71 14.57 31.86 1.87
CA ASP A 71 15.00 32.71 2.98
C ASP A 71 14.00 33.85 3.17
N ALA A 72 13.09 33.69 4.14
CA ALA A 72 12.07 34.70 4.42
C ALA A 72 12.66 35.96 5.05
N ALA A 73 13.70 35.78 5.90
CA ALA A 73 14.51 36.85 6.46
C ALA A 73 15.90 36.84 5.82
N GLY A 74 16.53 38.01 5.71
CA GLY A 74 17.83 38.12 5.05
C GLY A 74 18.89 37.22 5.69
N PHE A 75 19.64 36.46 4.88
CA PHE A 75 20.76 35.64 5.35
C PHE A 75 22.10 36.30 5.02
N SER A 76 22.69 36.98 5.99
CA SER A 76 23.96 37.69 5.80
C SER A 76 23.91 38.58 4.55
N SER A 77 24.95 38.58 3.71
CA SER A 77 25.00 39.33 2.44
C SER A 77 24.20 38.70 1.29
N LEU A 78 23.67 37.47 1.42
CA LEU A 78 22.77 36.88 0.42
C LEU A 78 21.37 37.51 0.44
N GLY A 79 20.99 38.17 1.53
CA GLY A 79 19.68 38.80 1.64
C GLY A 79 18.54 37.78 1.69
N THR A 80 17.34 38.20 1.27
CA THR A 80 16.14 37.36 1.23
C THR A 80 16.05 36.59 -0.07
N ASN A 81 15.48 35.38 -0.04
CA ASN A 81 15.21 34.57 -1.22
C ASN A 81 13.76 34.05 -1.19
N GLY A 82 12.97 34.46 -2.18
CA GLY A 82 11.55 34.15 -2.32
C GLY A 82 11.23 32.82 -3.00
N ASP A 83 12.22 32.04 -3.43
CA ASP A 83 12.02 30.80 -4.16
C ASP A 83 11.32 29.76 -3.28
N GLY A 84 10.22 29.19 -3.79
CA GLY A 84 9.42 28.21 -3.07
C GLY A 84 10.14 26.87 -2.91
N ILE A 85 10.32 26.41 -1.68
CA ILE A 85 10.96 25.13 -1.35
C ILE A 85 10.24 24.44 -0.19
N VAL A 86 10.36 23.11 -0.12
CA VAL A 86 10.01 22.38 1.10
C VAL A 86 11.18 22.48 2.07
N ARG A 87 10.96 23.11 3.22
CA ARG A 87 11.93 23.22 4.30
C ARG A 87 11.73 22.09 5.33
N MET A 88 12.76 21.81 6.10
CA MET A 88 12.71 20.80 7.16
C MET A 88 13.27 21.38 8.47
N GLY A 89 12.43 21.47 9.49
CA GLY A 89 12.83 21.76 10.85
C GLY A 89 13.28 20.46 11.52
N ILE A 90 14.43 20.46 12.19
CA ILE A 90 15.00 19.24 12.78
C ILE A 90 15.33 19.49 14.25
N ASN A 91 14.69 18.77 15.15
CA ASN A 91 15.07 18.70 16.56
C ASN A 91 16.02 17.52 16.74
N VAL A 92 17.29 17.84 17.00
CA VAL A 92 18.35 16.84 17.24
C VAL A 92 18.43 16.38 18.69
N GLU A 93 17.80 17.14 19.60
CA GLU A 93 17.68 16.81 21.02
C GLU A 93 16.20 16.70 21.40
N PRO A 94 15.85 15.87 22.40
CA PRO A 94 14.51 15.83 22.94
C PRO A 94 14.09 17.18 23.55
N VAL A 95 12.80 17.49 23.46
CA VAL A 95 12.20 18.71 24.05
C VAL A 95 11.18 18.30 25.11
N THR A 96 11.36 18.80 26.33
CA THR A 96 10.39 18.62 27.41
C THR A 96 9.35 19.75 27.39
N ILE A 97 8.08 19.39 27.40
CA ILE A 97 6.93 20.31 27.41
C ILE A 97 6.15 20.09 28.71
N GLY A 98 5.90 21.16 29.45
CA GLY A 98 5.21 21.13 30.75
C GLY A 98 5.92 21.99 31.80
N PRO A 99 5.54 21.84 33.09
CA PRO A 99 4.53 20.92 33.60
C PRO A 99 3.10 21.32 33.22
N PHE A 100 2.23 20.34 33.01
CA PHE A 100 0.80 20.53 32.78
C PHE A 100 0.02 20.55 34.08
N ALA A 101 -1.17 21.16 34.06
CA ALA A 101 -2.12 21.13 35.16
C ALA A 101 -3.11 19.97 35.00
N ALA A 102 -3.42 19.28 36.10
CA ALA A 102 -4.53 18.34 36.13
C ALA A 102 -5.88 19.07 36.01
N ALA A 103 -6.94 18.34 35.63
CA ALA A 103 -8.28 18.90 35.65
C ALA A 103 -8.66 19.37 37.08
N PRO A 104 -9.43 20.46 37.22
CA PRO A 104 -9.60 21.15 38.50
C PRO A 104 -10.62 20.48 39.44
N SER A 105 -11.48 19.60 38.94
CA SER A 105 -12.55 18.99 39.76
C SER A 105 -12.69 17.48 39.53
N PRO A 106 -13.09 16.69 40.56
CA PRO A 106 -13.33 15.26 40.43
C PRO A 106 -14.29 14.91 39.30
N GLY A 107 -14.00 13.83 38.57
CA GLY A 107 -14.79 13.38 37.41
C GLY A 107 -14.50 14.13 36.11
N GLN A 108 -13.62 15.14 36.12
CA GLN A 108 -13.20 15.86 34.92
C GLN A 108 -11.85 15.37 34.37
N ALA A 109 -11.64 15.63 33.07
CA ALA A 109 -10.36 15.56 32.40
C ALA A 109 -10.18 16.77 31.48
N CYS A 110 -8.93 17.14 31.17
CA CYS A 110 -8.62 18.12 30.13
C CYS A 110 -7.75 17.47 29.04
N ASN A 111 -8.00 17.83 27.78
CA ASN A 111 -7.12 17.49 26.68
C ASN A 111 -6.16 18.66 26.45
N VAL A 112 -4.86 18.38 26.39
CA VAL A 112 -3.84 19.31 25.95
C VAL A 112 -3.40 18.89 24.55
N LEU A 113 -3.54 19.76 23.57
CA LEU A 113 -3.01 19.53 22.24
C LEU A 113 -1.51 19.86 22.23
N ILE A 114 -0.69 18.91 21.82
CA ILE A 114 0.71 19.17 21.44
C ILE A 114 0.74 19.43 19.94
N GLN A 115 1.30 20.55 19.55
CA GLN A 115 1.38 20.99 18.16
C GLN A 115 2.81 21.38 17.79
N GLY A 116 3.12 21.29 16.49
CA GLY A 116 4.43 21.62 15.96
C GLY A 116 4.32 22.58 14.77
N ALA A 117 5.29 23.47 14.63
CA ALA A 117 5.46 24.32 13.46
C ALA A 117 6.93 24.33 13.02
N PHE A 118 7.18 24.56 11.73
CA PHE A 118 8.52 24.92 11.27
C PHE A 118 8.88 26.29 11.83
N ALA A 119 10.04 26.41 12.46
CA ALA A 119 10.56 27.67 12.95
C ALA A 119 11.98 27.90 12.46
N GLU A 120 12.24 29.15 12.08
CA GLU A 120 13.55 29.64 11.69
C GLU A 120 13.95 30.79 12.61
N THR A 121 15.13 30.72 13.20
CA THR A 121 15.60 31.76 14.14
C THR A 121 17.11 31.89 14.09
N ASP A 122 17.60 33.12 14.11
CA ASP A 122 19.01 33.42 14.26
C ASP A 122 19.43 33.33 15.73
N ALA A 123 20.54 32.66 15.99
CA ALA A 123 20.99 32.31 17.34
C ALA A 123 22.49 32.52 17.53
N ASN A 124 22.93 32.34 18.79
CA ASN A 124 24.32 32.42 19.22
C ASN A 124 24.99 33.75 18.81
N PRO A 125 24.49 34.91 19.26
CA PRO A 125 25.13 36.18 18.97
C PRO A 125 26.54 36.21 19.56
N ALA A 126 27.53 36.58 18.76
CA ALA A 126 28.92 36.73 19.17
C ALA A 126 29.51 38.02 18.61
N LEU A 127 30.46 38.63 19.33
CA LEU A 127 31.24 39.74 18.82
C LEU A 127 32.28 39.20 17.83
N LEU A 128 32.06 39.44 16.54
CA LEU A 128 32.92 38.92 15.48
C LEU A 128 34.02 39.93 15.10
N PRO A 129 35.24 39.47 14.76
CA PRO A 129 36.27 40.33 14.21
C PRO A 129 35.96 40.70 12.75
N TYR A 130 36.16 41.97 12.40
CA TYR A 130 35.97 42.50 11.04
C TYR A 130 37.28 43.09 10.49
N LEU A 131 37.45 43.03 9.16
CA LEU A 131 38.61 43.62 8.48
C LEU A 131 38.64 45.14 8.71
N ASN A 132 39.75 45.63 9.25
CA ASN A 132 40.05 47.04 9.31
C ASN A 132 40.98 47.41 8.15
N ALA A 133 40.42 47.96 7.08
CA ALA A 133 41.18 48.34 5.89
C ALA A 133 42.24 49.43 6.16
N ALA A 134 42.05 50.26 7.18
CA ALA A 134 43.00 51.32 7.56
C ALA A 134 44.16 50.78 8.41
N ASN A 135 43.94 49.74 9.21
CA ASN A 135 44.98 49.07 9.98
C ASN A 135 44.67 47.56 10.15
N PRO A 136 45.15 46.71 9.23
CA PRO A 136 44.86 45.28 9.25
C PRO A 136 45.39 44.53 10.48
N ALA A 137 46.34 45.09 11.22
CA ALA A 137 46.86 44.49 12.46
C ALA A 137 45.89 44.62 13.64
N LEU A 138 44.86 45.47 13.54
CA LEU A 138 43.87 45.73 14.58
C LEU A 138 42.46 45.53 14.01
N PRO A 139 41.95 44.28 14.01
CA PRO A 139 40.61 44.00 13.51
C PRO A 139 39.55 44.74 14.33
N PHE A 140 38.47 45.12 13.67
CA PHE A 140 37.32 45.75 14.31
C PHE A 140 36.53 44.72 15.13
N GLY A 141 35.96 45.15 16.25
CA GLY A 141 34.97 44.39 17.01
C GLY A 141 33.57 44.74 16.55
N GLY A 142 32.93 43.84 15.78
CA GLY A 142 31.61 44.08 15.18
C GLY A 142 31.66 45.01 13.96
N PRO A 143 30.52 45.16 13.25
CA PRO A 143 30.44 45.95 12.02
C PRO A 143 30.86 47.41 12.25
N GLY A 144 31.83 47.91 11.50
CA GLY A 144 32.31 49.29 11.65
C GLY A 144 32.89 49.60 13.04
N ASN A 145 33.38 48.59 13.76
CA ASN A 145 33.92 48.70 15.11
C ASN A 145 32.91 49.17 16.18
N ASN A 146 31.62 48.89 15.98
CA ASN A 146 30.55 49.36 16.86
C ASN A 146 30.33 48.50 18.11
N GLY A 147 31.06 47.40 18.28
CA GLY A 147 30.94 46.50 19.43
C GLY A 147 29.67 45.65 19.45
N VAL A 148 28.85 45.65 18.39
CA VAL A 148 27.58 44.90 18.34
C VAL A 148 27.85 43.44 17.97
N ALA A 149 27.39 42.53 18.84
CA ALA A 149 27.40 41.10 18.56
C ALA A 149 26.36 40.73 17.50
N GLN A 150 26.69 39.78 16.62
CA GLN A 150 25.81 39.33 15.55
C GLN A 150 25.56 37.82 15.64
N PRO A 151 24.37 37.35 15.23
CA PRO A 151 24.08 35.92 15.17
C PRO A 151 25.08 35.17 14.31
N THR A 152 25.52 34.01 14.77
CA THR A 152 26.52 33.17 14.09
C THR A 152 25.91 31.92 13.46
N ARG A 153 24.62 31.68 13.68
CA ARG A 153 23.92 30.51 13.15
C ARG A 153 22.44 30.81 12.90
N ARG A 154 21.92 30.31 11.79
CA ARG A 154 20.48 30.16 11.56
C ARG A 154 20.02 28.76 11.94
N LEU A 155 19.05 28.67 12.84
CA LEU A 155 18.47 27.42 13.31
C LEU A 155 17.14 27.19 12.58
N GLN A 156 16.99 26.01 11.98
CA GLN A 156 15.70 25.49 11.52
C GLN A 156 15.27 24.36 12.46
N ARG A 157 14.16 24.53 13.16
CA ARG A 157 13.68 23.65 14.24
C ARG A 157 12.20 23.36 14.10
N VAL A 158 11.75 22.31 14.79
CA VAL A 158 10.33 22.12 15.05
C VAL A 158 10.01 22.87 16.33
N ALA A 159 9.34 24.01 16.22
CA ALA A 159 8.80 24.72 17.37
C ALA A 159 7.60 23.94 17.91
N LEU A 160 7.80 23.35 19.09
CA LEU A 160 6.78 22.58 19.78
C LEU A 160 6.10 23.45 20.83
N SER A 161 4.77 23.37 20.91
CA SER A 161 3.99 24.06 21.93
C SER A 161 2.82 23.22 22.40
N ALA A 162 2.29 23.55 23.58
CA ALA A 162 1.10 22.93 24.13
C ALA A 162 -0.04 23.95 24.19
N ARG A 163 -1.22 23.51 23.76
CA ARG A 163 -2.46 24.29 23.81
C ARG A 163 -3.44 23.59 24.76
N PRO A 164 -3.69 24.13 25.96
CA PRO A 164 -4.59 23.51 26.92
C PRO A 164 -6.05 23.67 26.46
N GLY A 165 -6.82 22.60 26.60
CA GLY A 165 -8.27 22.61 26.37
C GLY A 165 -9.07 22.87 27.63
N THR A 166 -10.35 23.17 27.43
CA THR A 166 -11.30 23.36 28.52
C THR A 166 -11.59 22.02 29.20
N PRO A 167 -11.45 21.91 30.54
CA PRO A 167 -11.82 20.71 31.26
C PRO A 167 -13.32 20.40 31.08
N ALA A 168 -13.65 19.11 30.93
CA ALA A 168 -15.03 18.63 30.89
C ALA A 168 -15.12 17.27 31.60
N THR A 169 -16.34 16.73 31.71
CA THR A 169 -16.55 15.35 32.17
C THR A 169 -15.62 14.40 31.42
N ALA A 170 -14.92 13.54 32.15
CA ALA A 170 -13.98 12.59 31.55
C ALA A 170 -14.68 11.74 30.47
N GLY A 171 -14.07 11.68 29.28
CA GLY A 171 -14.63 11.06 28.07
C GLY A 171 -15.36 12.02 27.14
N LEU A 172 -15.71 13.22 27.59
CA LEU A 172 -16.40 14.26 26.81
C LEU A 172 -15.57 15.53 26.59
N GLN A 173 -14.32 15.56 27.06
CA GLN A 173 -13.44 16.72 26.88
C GLN A 173 -13.05 16.90 25.42
N GLY A 174 -13.14 18.14 24.93
CA GLY A 174 -12.78 18.50 23.57
C GLY A 174 -11.29 18.75 23.43
N THR A 175 -10.69 18.32 22.31
CA THR A 175 -9.32 18.69 21.95
C THR A 175 -9.31 20.08 21.29
N PRO A 176 -8.44 21.00 21.73
CA PRO A 176 -8.28 22.30 21.08
C PRO A 176 -7.88 22.17 19.60
N VAL A 177 -8.31 23.10 18.77
CA VAL A 177 -7.82 23.23 17.38
C VAL A 177 -6.38 23.75 17.40
N ALA A 178 -5.55 23.31 16.45
CA ALA A 178 -4.18 23.80 16.28
C ALA A 178 -4.17 25.29 15.88
N ASP A 179 -3.15 26.01 16.33
CA ASP A 179 -2.98 27.42 15.97
C ASP A 179 -2.59 27.58 14.50
N SER A 180 -2.81 28.77 13.94
CA SER A 180 -2.47 29.06 12.54
C SER A 180 -0.97 28.84 12.27
N GLY A 181 -0.64 28.04 11.26
CA GLY A 181 0.74 27.67 10.93
C GLY A 181 1.29 26.49 11.73
N CYS A 182 0.55 25.97 12.70
CA CYS A 182 0.87 24.75 13.42
C CYS A 182 0.11 23.55 12.86
N VAL A 183 0.69 22.35 12.99
CA VAL A 183 -0.01 21.08 12.80
C VAL A 183 -0.17 20.36 14.14
N PRO A 184 -1.30 19.67 14.36
CA PRO A 184 -1.48 18.87 15.56
C PRO A 184 -0.58 17.63 15.52
N LEU A 185 -0.02 17.24 16.67
CA LEU A 185 0.84 16.04 16.79
C LEU A 185 0.25 15.02 17.76
N TYR A 186 0.00 15.43 19.01
CA TYR A 186 -0.50 14.55 20.06
C TYR A 186 -1.62 15.21 20.87
N VAL A 187 -2.44 14.38 21.50
CA VAL A 187 -3.41 14.77 22.51
C VAL A 187 -3.00 14.12 23.83
N VAL A 188 -2.78 14.95 24.85
CA VAL A 188 -2.50 14.49 26.20
C VAL A 188 -3.77 14.66 27.03
N THR A 189 -4.38 13.55 27.46
CA THR A 189 -5.56 13.54 28.33
C THR A 189 -5.14 13.50 29.79
N ILE A 190 -5.52 14.51 30.56
CA ILE A 190 -5.10 14.67 31.95
C ILE A 190 -6.33 14.70 32.87
N PRO A 191 -6.68 13.57 33.51
CA PRO A 191 -7.74 13.50 34.52
C PRO A 191 -7.44 14.33 35.77
N TYR A 192 -8.48 14.62 36.56
CA TYR A 192 -8.34 15.14 37.92
C TYR A 192 -7.44 14.24 38.78
N GLY A 193 -6.62 14.85 39.63
CA GLY A 193 -5.73 14.14 40.56
C GLY A 193 -4.51 13.48 39.92
N THR A 194 -4.27 13.68 38.62
CA THR A 194 -3.06 13.19 37.95
C THR A 194 -1.83 13.87 38.54
N ALA A 195 -0.89 13.08 39.07
CA ALA A 195 0.36 13.57 39.63
C ALA A 195 1.58 13.34 38.71
N ALA A 196 1.45 12.43 37.74
CA ALA A 196 2.43 12.20 36.69
C ALA A 196 1.74 11.62 35.44
N LEU A 197 2.26 11.94 34.25
CA LEU A 197 1.78 11.37 33.00
C LEU A 197 2.27 9.93 32.83
N GLY A 198 1.40 9.05 32.35
CA GLY A 198 1.73 7.73 31.83
C GLY A 198 1.51 7.62 30.33
N ALA A 199 1.92 6.50 29.73
CA ALA A 199 1.73 6.27 28.30
C ALA A 199 0.26 6.31 27.88
N GLY A 200 -0.65 5.83 28.74
CA GLY A 200 -2.10 5.87 28.49
C GLY A 200 -2.71 7.28 28.45
N ASN A 201 -1.99 8.30 28.91
CA ASN A 201 -2.44 9.70 28.80
C ASN A 201 -2.15 10.29 27.42
N ILE A 202 -1.29 9.67 26.60
CA ILE A 202 -0.75 10.25 25.37
C ILE A 202 -1.33 9.48 24.18
N ALA A 203 -1.97 10.19 23.27
CA ALA A 203 -2.48 9.64 22.01
C ALA A 203 -2.00 10.48 20.83
N ILE A 204 -1.72 9.83 19.69
CA ILE A 204 -1.46 10.54 18.43
C ILE A 204 -2.75 11.25 18.00
N HIS A 205 -2.65 12.51 17.58
CA HIS A 205 -3.81 13.23 17.07
C HIS A 205 -4.25 12.63 15.71
N PRO A 206 -5.54 12.41 15.44
CA PRO A 206 -6.00 11.77 14.19
C PRO A 206 -5.58 12.51 12.90
N ALA A 207 -5.46 13.84 12.96
CA ALA A 207 -4.96 14.67 11.87
C ALA A 207 -3.45 14.91 11.90
N ALA A 208 -2.69 14.19 12.73
CA ALA A 208 -1.24 14.36 12.80
C ALA A 208 -0.57 13.86 11.52
N PRO A 209 0.30 14.66 10.88
CA PRO A 209 0.87 14.33 9.58
C PRO A 209 2.10 13.42 9.68
N PHE A 210 2.08 12.44 10.59
CA PHE A 210 3.19 11.50 10.73
C PHE A 210 3.28 10.59 9.51
N ILE A 211 4.49 10.39 8.99
CA ILE A 211 4.72 9.41 7.92
C ILE A 211 4.33 8.02 8.44
N PRO A 212 3.34 7.34 7.84
CA PRO A 212 2.85 6.06 8.36
C PRO A 212 3.82 4.91 8.09
N PHE A 213 4.59 4.98 7.00
CA PHE A 213 5.53 3.94 6.58
C PHE A 213 6.81 4.56 6.04
N LYS A 214 7.95 3.99 6.40
CA LYS A 214 9.22 4.30 5.72
C LYS A 214 9.24 3.69 4.33
N LEU A 215 10.10 4.19 3.44
CA LEU A 215 10.29 3.65 2.08
C LEU A 215 10.40 2.11 2.04
N PRO A 216 11.16 1.44 2.95
CA PRO A 216 11.22 -0.03 2.96
C PRO A 216 9.91 -0.75 3.35
N GLN A 217 8.94 -0.02 3.90
CA GLN A 217 7.63 -0.51 4.36
C GLN A 217 6.46 0.04 3.54
N LEU A 218 6.74 0.84 2.50
CA LEU A 218 5.71 1.32 1.59
C LEU A 218 5.20 0.12 0.79
N ALA A 219 3.93 -0.25 1.00
CA ALA A 219 3.27 -1.32 0.27
C ALA A 219 2.35 -0.71 -0.81
N PRO A 220 2.84 -0.41 -2.03
CA PRO A 220 1.96 -0.08 -3.14
C PRO A 220 1.03 -1.29 -3.41
N GLY A 221 -0.12 -1.06 -4.06
CA GLY A 221 -0.97 -2.16 -4.53
C GLY A 221 -0.20 -3.13 -5.43
N PHE A 222 -0.81 -4.29 -5.75
CA PHE A 222 -0.16 -5.29 -6.59
C PHE A 222 0.24 -4.70 -7.95
N SER A 223 1.53 -4.70 -8.25
CA SER A 223 2.11 -3.98 -9.40
C SER A 223 2.71 -4.90 -10.45
N ASN A 224 2.96 -6.16 -10.10
CA ASN A 224 3.43 -7.21 -10.99
C ASN A 224 2.41 -8.35 -11.08
N ILE A 225 2.42 -9.08 -12.20
CA ILE A 225 1.53 -10.23 -12.44
C ILE A 225 2.31 -11.38 -13.11
N ARG A 226 1.98 -12.62 -12.72
CA ARG A 226 2.41 -13.83 -13.43
C ARG A 226 1.26 -14.82 -13.54
N ALA A 227 1.00 -15.29 -14.76
CA ALA A 227 0.04 -16.34 -15.05
C ALA A 227 0.75 -17.69 -15.24
N PHE A 228 0.18 -18.74 -14.67
CA PHE A 228 0.61 -20.13 -14.80
C PHE A 228 -0.47 -20.91 -15.55
N THR A 229 -0.15 -21.30 -16.78
CA THR A 229 -0.97 -22.19 -17.63
C THR A 229 -0.51 -23.65 -17.57
N ALA A 230 0.56 -23.92 -16.82
CA ALA A 230 1.07 -25.23 -16.46
C ALA A 230 1.58 -25.21 -15.01
N SER A 231 1.58 -26.37 -14.35
CA SER A 231 2.07 -26.51 -12.98
C SER A 231 3.56 -26.16 -12.86
N GLY A 232 3.96 -25.67 -11.69
CA GLY A 232 5.33 -25.26 -11.42
C GLY A 232 5.49 -24.74 -10.01
N SER A 233 6.39 -23.78 -9.82
CA SER A 233 6.60 -23.10 -8.55
C SER A 233 6.76 -21.59 -8.75
N TRP A 234 6.46 -20.85 -7.68
CA TRP A 234 6.66 -19.42 -7.60
C TRP A 234 7.43 -19.07 -6.33
N THR A 235 8.53 -18.33 -6.47
CA THR A 235 9.33 -17.84 -5.35
C THR A 235 8.97 -16.39 -5.09
N VAL A 236 8.65 -16.06 -3.83
CA VAL A 236 8.31 -14.70 -3.40
C VAL A 236 9.50 -13.77 -3.64
N PRO A 237 9.37 -12.72 -4.48
CA PRO A 237 10.44 -11.75 -4.70
C PRO A 237 10.82 -11.00 -3.42
N ASN A 238 12.02 -10.42 -3.41
CA ASN A 238 12.45 -9.61 -2.27
C ASN A 238 11.52 -8.40 -2.09
N GLY A 239 11.20 -8.06 -0.84
CA GLY A 239 10.30 -6.95 -0.48
C GLY A 239 8.80 -7.28 -0.54
N VAL A 240 8.40 -8.43 -1.08
CA VAL A 240 6.98 -8.81 -1.19
C VAL A 240 6.50 -9.52 0.07
N THR A 241 5.52 -8.93 0.75
CA THR A 241 4.91 -9.49 1.98
C THR A 241 3.42 -9.79 1.83
N ARG A 242 2.82 -9.39 0.71
CA ARG A 242 1.42 -9.69 0.35
C ARG A 242 1.31 -10.04 -1.12
N ILE A 243 0.39 -10.95 -1.44
CA ILE A 243 0.05 -11.34 -2.80
C ILE A 243 -1.46 -11.44 -2.97
N ARG A 244 -1.94 -11.21 -4.19
CA ARG A 244 -3.27 -11.63 -4.64
C ARG A 244 -3.11 -12.85 -5.53
N VAL A 245 -3.88 -13.89 -5.26
CA VAL A 245 -3.88 -15.12 -6.05
C VAL A 245 -5.27 -15.37 -6.59
N THR A 246 -5.36 -15.66 -7.89
CA THR A 246 -6.57 -16.19 -8.53
C THR A 246 -6.30 -17.61 -8.99
N VAL A 247 -7.17 -18.55 -8.63
CA VAL A 247 -7.06 -19.97 -9.01
C VAL A 247 -8.35 -20.40 -9.71
N VAL A 248 -8.21 -21.05 -10.87
CA VAL A 248 -9.31 -21.61 -11.66
C VAL A 248 -9.05 -23.10 -11.86
N GLY A 249 -9.98 -23.96 -11.45
CA GLY A 249 -9.92 -25.40 -11.70
C GLY A 249 -10.09 -25.76 -13.18
N GLY A 250 -9.68 -26.96 -13.59
CA GLY A 250 -9.92 -27.44 -14.96
C GLY A 250 -11.41 -27.72 -15.22
N GLY A 251 -11.88 -27.49 -16.44
CA GLY A 251 -13.24 -27.84 -16.84
C GLY A 251 -13.41 -29.35 -17.06
N GLY A 252 -14.60 -29.88 -16.82
CA GLY A 252 -14.97 -31.25 -17.18
C GLY A 252 -15.23 -31.39 -18.68
N GLN A 253 -15.02 -32.58 -19.23
CA GLN A 253 -15.36 -32.91 -20.62
C GLN A 253 -16.88 -33.01 -20.78
N GLY A 254 -17.42 -32.69 -21.96
CA GLY A 254 -18.79 -33.08 -22.30
C GLY A 254 -18.96 -34.60 -22.43
N GLY A 255 -20.19 -35.09 -22.29
CA GLY A 255 -20.52 -36.48 -22.54
C GLY A 255 -20.33 -36.86 -24.01
N GLY A 256 -20.02 -38.13 -24.27
CA GLY A 256 -20.03 -38.70 -25.61
C GLY A 256 -21.44 -38.95 -26.14
N GLY A 257 -21.55 -39.19 -27.44
CA GLY A 257 -22.77 -39.62 -28.12
C GLY A 257 -22.62 -41.07 -28.58
N THR A 258 -23.74 -41.78 -28.76
CA THR A 258 -23.71 -43.13 -29.34
C THR A 258 -24.55 -43.20 -30.62
N ASP A 259 -24.47 -44.32 -31.33
CA ASP A 259 -25.27 -44.56 -32.55
C ASP A 259 -26.75 -44.86 -32.22
N ALA A 260 -27.13 -44.95 -30.95
CA ALA A 260 -28.52 -45.12 -30.56
C ALA A 260 -29.34 -43.84 -30.85
N PRO A 261 -30.59 -43.96 -31.33
CA PRO A 261 -31.37 -42.85 -31.88
C PRO A 261 -31.66 -41.68 -30.92
N ILE A 262 -31.37 -41.80 -29.63
CA ILE A 262 -31.58 -40.77 -28.60
C ILE A 262 -30.41 -40.66 -27.60
N ALA A 263 -29.23 -41.19 -27.93
CA ALA A 263 -28.08 -41.18 -27.03
C ALA A 263 -27.11 -40.03 -27.36
N LEU A 264 -27.09 -39.03 -26.49
CA LEU A 264 -26.38 -37.75 -26.65
C LEU A 264 -25.40 -37.56 -25.50
N GLY A 265 -24.56 -36.54 -25.63
CA GLY A 265 -23.74 -36.04 -24.55
C GLY A 265 -24.30 -34.76 -23.94
N SER A 266 -24.33 -34.65 -22.61
CA SER A 266 -24.52 -33.37 -21.92
C SER A 266 -23.21 -32.59 -21.81
N GLY A 267 -23.29 -31.32 -21.41
CA GLY A 267 -22.10 -30.49 -21.18
C GLY A 267 -21.34 -30.89 -19.92
N GLY A 268 -20.03 -30.70 -19.90
CA GLY A 268 -19.21 -30.79 -18.69
C GLY A 268 -19.31 -29.52 -17.86
N GLY A 269 -19.15 -29.64 -16.55
CA GLY A 269 -19.12 -28.50 -15.62
C GLY A 269 -17.81 -27.72 -15.74
N ALA A 270 -17.85 -26.42 -15.44
CA ALA A 270 -16.65 -25.61 -15.35
C ALA A 270 -15.90 -25.83 -14.02
N GLY A 271 -14.61 -25.54 -13.97
CA GLY A 271 -13.86 -25.50 -12.71
C GLY A 271 -14.27 -24.32 -11.83
N GLY A 272 -14.07 -24.46 -10.52
CA GLY A 272 -14.28 -23.36 -9.57
C GLY A 272 -13.30 -22.22 -9.79
N THR A 273 -13.63 -21.01 -9.32
CA THR A 273 -12.75 -19.84 -9.33
C THR A 273 -12.63 -19.23 -7.94
N ALA A 274 -11.42 -19.17 -7.41
CA ALA A 274 -11.12 -18.62 -6.09
C ALA A 274 -10.18 -17.41 -6.23
N VAL A 275 -10.43 -16.35 -5.47
CA VAL A 275 -9.55 -15.17 -5.38
C VAL A 275 -9.28 -14.85 -3.92
N GLY A 276 -8.02 -14.67 -3.54
CA GLY A 276 -7.64 -14.34 -2.17
C GLY A 276 -6.39 -13.48 -2.08
N VAL A 277 -6.30 -12.69 -1.00
CA VAL A 277 -5.12 -11.91 -0.62
C VAL A 277 -4.47 -12.55 0.59
N PHE A 278 -3.19 -12.88 0.48
CA PHE A 278 -2.45 -13.63 1.49
C PHE A 278 -1.19 -12.90 1.91
N ALA A 279 -0.82 -13.03 3.19
CA ALA A 279 0.50 -12.66 3.67
C ALA A 279 1.52 -13.74 3.28
N VAL A 280 2.71 -13.33 2.86
CA VAL A 280 3.81 -14.23 2.48
C VAL A 280 5.15 -13.73 3.01
N THR A 281 6.13 -14.61 3.04
CA THR A 281 7.50 -14.29 3.45
C THR A 281 8.42 -14.21 2.23
N PRO A 282 9.20 -13.11 2.04
CA PRO A 282 10.19 -13.01 0.98
C PRO A 282 11.12 -14.22 0.90
N GLY A 283 11.40 -14.70 -0.32
CA GLY A 283 12.25 -15.88 -0.56
C GLY A 283 11.58 -17.24 -0.36
N SER A 284 10.38 -17.32 0.21
CA SER A 284 9.64 -18.59 0.27
C SER A 284 9.20 -19.05 -1.12
N THR A 285 9.17 -20.37 -1.34
CA THR A 285 8.75 -20.96 -2.63
C THR A 285 7.44 -21.72 -2.44
N TRP A 286 6.47 -21.40 -3.29
CA TRP A 286 5.14 -21.95 -3.28
C TRP A 286 4.91 -22.87 -4.48
N PRO A 287 4.39 -24.09 -4.29
CA PRO A 287 4.00 -24.94 -5.41
C PRO A 287 2.71 -24.40 -6.05
N VAL A 288 2.70 -24.37 -7.38
CA VAL A 288 1.56 -23.95 -8.20
C VAL A 288 1.07 -25.16 -8.96
N THR A 289 -0.17 -25.57 -8.73
CA THR A 289 -0.81 -26.67 -9.47
C THR A 289 -1.83 -26.08 -10.42
N VAL A 290 -1.70 -26.41 -11.71
CA VAL A 290 -2.71 -26.09 -12.73
C VAL A 290 -3.41 -27.39 -13.10
N GLY A 291 -4.72 -27.46 -12.82
CA GLY A 291 -5.54 -28.61 -13.12
C GLY A 291 -5.72 -28.78 -14.63
N ALA A 292 -5.51 -29.99 -15.13
CA ALA A 292 -5.80 -30.31 -16.53
C ALA A 292 -7.31 -30.29 -16.79
N GLY A 293 -7.72 -29.94 -18.00
CA GLY A 293 -9.09 -30.14 -18.45
C GLY A 293 -9.42 -31.63 -18.56
N GLY A 294 -10.68 -31.98 -18.32
CA GLY A 294 -11.16 -33.35 -18.49
C GLY A 294 -11.07 -33.77 -19.95
N TYR A 295 -10.53 -34.97 -20.19
CA TYR A 295 -10.44 -35.57 -21.52
C TYR A 295 -10.43 -37.11 -21.45
N ASN A 296 -11.44 -37.70 -22.08
CA ASN A 296 -11.55 -39.13 -22.36
C ASN A 296 -11.66 -39.32 -23.89
N PRO A 297 -10.72 -40.03 -24.53
CA PRO A 297 -10.77 -40.28 -25.97
C PRO A 297 -11.80 -41.35 -26.37
N THR A 298 -12.50 -41.96 -25.41
CA THR A 298 -13.47 -43.03 -25.67
C THR A 298 -14.81 -42.44 -26.07
N ALA A 299 -15.31 -42.80 -27.26
CA ALA A 299 -16.62 -42.37 -27.73
C ALA A 299 -17.76 -43.06 -26.97
N GLY A 300 -18.89 -42.36 -26.82
CA GLY A 300 -20.10 -42.93 -26.22
C GLY A 300 -20.01 -43.23 -24.71
N THR A 301 -19.11 -42.55 -23.99
CA THR A 301 -18.98 -42.65 -22.55
C THR A 301 -19.23 -41.30 -21.88
N ASP A 302 -19.41 -41.32 -20.55
CA ASP A 302 -19.33 -40.11 -19.74
C ASP A 302 -18.00 -39.39 -19.98
N GLY A 303 -18.05 -38.06 -19.91
CA GLY A 303 -16.88 -37.21 -19.93
C GLY A 303 -16.04 -37.39 -18.66
N SER A 304 -14.73 -37.15 -18.77
CA SER A 304 -13.87 -37.09 -17.58
C SER A 304 -13.99 -35.76 -16.84
N ASN A 305 -13.77 -35.80 -15.53
CA ASN A 305 -13.70 -34.61 -14.68
C ASN A 305 -12.44 -33.80 -14.98
N GLY A 306 -12.50 -32.48 -14.75
CA GLY A 306 -11.33 -31.62 -14.72
C GLY A 306 -10.50 -31.81 -13.45
N GLY A 307 -9.21 -31.50 -13.54
CA GLY A 307 -8.28 -31.49 -12.41
C GLY A 307 -8.42 -30.23 -11.55
N ALA A 308 -8.03 -30.34 -10.27
CA ALA A 308 -7.97 -29.20 -9.36
C ALA A 308 -6.74 -28.33 -9.63
N SER A 309 -6.89 -27.02 -9.42
CA SER A 309 -5.79 -26.05 -9.40
C SER A 309 -5.57 -25.54 -7.97
N SER A 310 -4.34 -25.14 -7.64
CA SER A 310 -4.01 -24.60 -6.32
C SER A 310 -2.75 -23.75 -6.31
N PHE A 311 -2.66 -22.90 -5.29
CA PHE A 311 -1.42 -22.22 -4.90
C PHE A 311 -1.06 -22.63 -3.48
N GLY A 312 -0.20 -23.64 -3.37
CA GLY A 312 0.06 -24.35 -2.12
C GLY A 312 -1.22 -24.78 -1.41
N ALA A 313 -1.22 -24.63 -0.09
CA ALA A 313 -2.40 -24.86 0.76
C ALA A 313 -3.23 -23.58 0.99
N LEU A 314 -2.84 -22.44 0.41
CA LEU A 314 -3.51 -21.16 0.67
C LEU A 314 -4.88 -21.07 0.00
N ILE A 315 -4.99 -21.58 -1.23
CA ILE A 315 -6.17 -21.43 -2.06
C ILE A 315 -6.23 -22.54 -3.11
N SER A 316 -7.43 -23.06 -3.35
CA SER A 316 -7.68 -24.13 -4.32
C SER A 316 -9.05 -23.99 -4.99
N ALA A 317 -9.14 -24.56 -6.19
CA ALA A 317 -10.37 -24.75 -6.90
C ALA A 317 -10.40 -26.14 -7.55
N THR A 318 -11.47 -26.89 -7.34
CA THR A 318 -11.64 -28.20 -7.96
C THR A 318 -12.00 -28.04 -9.43
N GLY A 319 -11.73 -29.08 -10.21
CA GLY A 319 -12.26 -29.13 -11.56
C GLY A 319 -13.75 -29.40 -11.58
N GLY A 320 -14.38 -29.11 -12.73
CA GLY A 320 -15.78 -29.45 -12.98
C GLY A 320 -15.97 -30.93 -13.30
N ALA A 321 -17.16 -31.45 -13.05
CA ALA A 321 -17.50 -32.83 -13.37
C ALA A 321 -17.71 -33.02 -14.88
N GLY A 322 -17.41 -34.21 -15.39
CA GLY A 322 -17.70 -34.56 -16.77
C GLY A 322 -19.21 -34.71 -17.04
N GLY A 323 -19.63 -34.33 -18.24
CA GLY A 323 -20.99 -34.51 -18.72
C GLY A 323 -21.33 -35.99 -18.93
N LYS A 324 -22.60 -36.34 -18.79
CA LYS A 324 -23.12 -37.70 -18.93
C LYS A 324 -23.44 -38.04 -20.38
N CYS A 325 -23.31 -39.32 -20.72
CA CYS A 325 -23.76 -39.90 -21.97
C CYS A 325 -25.06 -40.68 -21.73
N GLY A 326 -26.07 -40.53 -22.58
CA GLY A 326 -27.28 -41.34 -22.49
C GLY A 326 -28.51 -40.71 -23.12
N THR A 327 -29.69 -41.11 -22.66
CA THR A 327 -30.99 -40.56 -23.06
C THR A 327 -31.37 -39.42 -22.12
N ALA A 328 -31.39 -38.18 -22.63
CA ALA A 328 -31.54 -36.96 -21.81
C ALA A 328 -30.54 -36.89 -20.63
N PRO A 329 -29.22 -37.00 -20.89
CA PRO A 329 -28.20 -36.93 -19.83
C PRO A 329 -28.16 -35.56 -19.17
N VAL A 330 -27.87 -35.58 -17.87
CA VAL A 330 -27.67 -34.38 -17.04
C VAL A 330 -26.27 -33.83 -17.23
N GLY A 331 -26.12 -32.52 -17.25
CA GLY A 331 -24.82 -31.84 -17.29
C GLY A 331 -23.93 -32.14 -16.08
N GLY A 332 -22.63 -31.96 -16.26
CA GLY A 332 -21.66 -32.08 -15.18
C GLY A 332 -21.75 -30.89 -14.22
N ASN A 333 -21.72 -31.16 -12.92
CA ASN A 333 -21.68 -30.10 -11.89
C ASN A 333 -20.40 -29.26 -12.00
N GLY A 334 -20.51 -27.97 -11.68
CA GLY A 334 -19.40 -27.06 -11.54
C GLY A 334 -18.47 -27.39 -10.37
N GLY A 335 -17.20 -27.02 -10.51
CA GLY A 335 -16.19 -27.17 -9.49
C GLY A 335 -16.38 -26.18 -8.34
N ILE A 336 -15.97 -26.58 -7.14
CA ILE A 336 -16.02 -25.77 -5.92
C ILE A 336 -14.65 -25.14 -5.63
N CYS A 337 -14.59 -24.23 -4.66
CA CYS A 337 -13.38 -23.51 -4.29
C CYS A 337 -13.28 -23.29 -2.78
N ALA A 338 -12.04 -23.14 -2.29
CA ALA A 338 -11.73 -22.92 -0.88
C ALA A 338 -10.52 -21.99 -0.71
N GLY A 339 -10.47 -21.30 0.44
CA GLY A 339 -9.35 -20.43 0.83
C GLY A 339 -9.37 -19.03 0.24
N GLY A 340 -10.21 -18.75 -0.77
CA GLY A 340 -10.38 -17.40 -1.31
C GLY A 340 -11.19 -16.48 -0.38
N ASN A 341 -10.89 -15.18 -0.42
CA ASN A 341 -11.80 -14.13 0.07
C ASN A 341 -13.07 -14.06 -0.80
N TYR A 342 -12.94 -14.44 -2.06
CA TYR A 342 -14.05 -14.64 -2.99
C TYR A 342 -13.97 -16.05 -3.57
N ASN A 343 -15.07 -16.79 -3.50
CA ASN A 343 -15.20 -18.16 -3.95
C ASN A 343 -16.41 -18.25 -4.87
N CYS A 344 -16.18 -18.52 -6.15
CA CYS A 344 -17.20 -18.68 -7.18
C CYS A 344 -17.20 -20.12 -7.68
N ILE A 345 -18.32 -20.81 -7.48
CA ILE A 345 -18.53 -22.16 -8.01
C ILE A 345 -18.57 -22.06 -9.55
N GLY A 346 -17.97 -23.03 -10.24
CA GLY A 346 -18.05 -23.10 -11.69
C GLY A 346 -19.51 -23.26 -12.16
N GLY A 347 -19.82 -22.78 -13.37
CA GLY A 347 -21.12 -23.08 -13.96
C GLY A 347 -21.29 -24.59 -14.20
N ASP A 348 -22.49 -25.10 -13.97
CA ASP A 348 -22.85 -26.46 -14.38
C ASP A 348 -22.89 -26.55 -15.92
N GLY A 349 -22.58 -27.73 -16.45
CA GLY A 349 -22.88 -28.05 -17.84
C GLY A 349 -24.39 -28.10 -18.05
N LEU A 350 -24.84 -27.77 -19.25
CA LEU A 350 -26.26 -27.93 -19.61
C LEU A 350 -26.56 -29.39 -19.95
N ASP A 351 -27.80 -29.79 -19.68
CA ASP A 351 -28.35 -31.08 -20.09
C ASP A 351 -28.43 -31.18 -21.62
N ALA A 352 -28.45 -32.40 -22.14
CA ALA A 352 -28.75 -32.59 -23.56
C ALA A 352 -30.27 -32.50 -23.81
N ILE A 353 -30.66 -31.90 -24.94
CA ILE A 353 -32.07 -31.70 -25.30
C ILE A 353 -32.49 -32.71 -26.35
N VAL A 354 -33.54 -33.48 -26.03
CA VAL A 354 -34.20 -34.42 -26.93
C VAL A 354 -35.50 -33.80 -27.45
N ILE A 355 -35.64 -33.64 -28.77
CA ILE A 355 -36.84 -33.10 -29.42
C ILE A 355 -37.50 -34.22 -30.25
N ASN A 356 -38.69 -34.65 -29.85
CA ASN A 356 -39.42 -35.78 -30.43
C ASN A 356 -40.25 -35.41 -31.68
N ASP A 357 -39.78 -34.47 -32.50
CA ASP A 357 -40.45 -33.98 -33.71
C ASP A 357 -39.67 -34.31 -35.00
N GLY A 358 -38.57 -35.08 -34.88
CA GLY A 358 -37.70 -35.42 -36.01
C GLY A 358 -36.66 -34.34 -36.33
N ASN A 359 -36.65 -33.22 -35.60
CA ASN A 359 -35.82 -32.06 -35.86
C ASN A 359 -34.53 -32.04 -35.01
N GLY A 360 -33.75 -33.14 -35.06
CA GLY A 360 -32.37 -33.26 -34.54
C GLY A 360 -32.13 -32.94 -33.05
N ASN A 361 -31.64 -33.91 -32.26
CA ASN A 361 -31.30 -33.67 -30.87
C ASN A 361 -29.93 -32.98 -30.68
N TYR A 362 -29.84 -32.09 -29.70
CA TYR A 362 -28.65 -31.27 -29.42
C TYR A 362 -27.94 -31.71 -28.14
N GLY A 363 -26.61 -31.79 -28.20
CA GLY A 363 -25.80 -32.01 -27.00
C GLY A 363 -25.80 -30.78 -26.09
N GLY A 364 -25.52 -30.98 -24.81
CA GLY A 364 -25.44 -29.87 -23.84
C GLY A 364 -24.19 -29.00 -24.03
N THR A 365 -24.28 -27.70 -23.77
CA THR A 365 -23.11 -26.81 -23.73
C THR A 365 -22.40 -26.92 -22.38
N GLY A 366 -21.08 -26.74 -22.34
CA GLY A 366 -20.35 -26.79 -21.07
C GLY A 366 -20.64 -25.62 -20.15
N GLY A 367 -20.22 -25.72 -18.89
CA GLY A 367 -20.29 -24.63 -17.93
C GLY A 367 -19.31 -23.49 -18.23
N GLY A 368 -19.64 -22.28 -17.77
CA GLY A 368 -18.77 -21.09 -17.86
C GLY A 368 -17.99 -20.79 -16.57
N THR A 369 -16.95 -19.98 -16.70
CA THR A 369 -16.21 -19.36 -15.58
C THR A 369 -16.31 -17.85 -15.68
N PRO A 370 -15.88 -17.08 -14.66
CA PRO A 370 -15.77 -15.61 -14.78
C PRO A 370 -14.85 -15.14 -15.93
N PHE A 371 -14.03 -16.03 -16.50
CA PHE A 371 -13.12 -15.74 -17.61
C PHE A 371 -13.76 -15.96 -18.99
N GLY A 372 -14.94 -16.60 -19.06
CA GLY A 372 -15.63 -16.81 -20.33
C GLY A 372 -16.62 -17.97 -20.30
N THR A 373 -17.29 -18.15 -21.42
CA THR A 373 -18.28 -19.21 -21.62
C THR A 373 -17.68 -20.40 -22.35
N SER A 374 -18.40 -21.53 -22.32
CA SER A 374 -18.06 -22.72 -23.09
C SER A 374 -18.36 -22.57 -24.58
N ASN A 375 -17.93 -23.57 -25.35
CA ASN A 375 -18.27 -23.70 -26.76
C ASN A 375 -19.72 -24.14 -26.91
N ARG A 376 -20.32 -23.81 -28.06
CA ARG A 376 -21.61 -24.37 -28.49
C ARG A 376 -21.50 -25.89 -28.62
N SER A 377 -22.63 -26.59 -28.55
CA SER A 377 -22.68 -28.00 -28.97
C SER A 377 -22.10 -28.12 -30.37
N SER A 378 -21.11 -29.00 -30.53
CA SER A 378 -20.35 -29.09 -31.77
C SER A 378 -20.05 -30.54 -32.11
N ARG A 379 -19.90 -30.81 -33.41
CA ARG A 379 -19.45 -32.11 -33.93
C ARG A 379 -17.92 -32.26 -33.89
N GLN A 380 -17.19 -31.30 -33.32
CA GLN A 380 -15.73 -31.23 -33.38
C GLN A 380 -15.10 -31.19 -31.98
N LEU A 381 -13.87 -31.70 -31.89
CA LEU A 381 -13.02 -31.76 -30.70
C LEU A 381 -12.43 -30.40 -30.33
N THR A 382 -13.24 -29.33 -30.33
CA THR A 382 -12.75 -28.01 -29.93
C THR A 382 -12.81 -27.91 -28.41
N GLY A 383 -11.66 -27.94 -27.75
CA GLY A 383 -11.54 -27.75 -26.30
C GLY A 383 -12.10 -26.40 -25.84
N GLY A 384 -12.36 -26.26 -24.54
CA GLY A 384 -12.92 -25.04 -23.95
C GLY A 384 -12.15 -23.76 -24.30
N GLN A 385 -12.88 -22.67 -24.57
CA GLN A 385 -12.35 -21.40 -25.09
C GLN A 385 -11.73 -20.46 -24.05
N ALA A 386 -11.98 -20.68 -22.75
CA ALA A 386 -11.44 -19.90 -21.65
C ALA A 386 -11.00 -20.82 -20.49
N PRO A 387 -10.10 -20.38 -19.60
CA PRO A 387 -9.62 -21.22 -18.51
C PRO A 387 -10.75 -21.82 -17.67
N GLY A 388 -10.65 -23.13 -17.44
CA GLY A 388 -11.58 -23.89 -16.63
C GLY A 388 -12.98 -24.09 -17.20
N VAL A 389 -13.31 -23.59 -18.39
CA VAL A 389 -14.66 -23.80 -18.95
C VAL A 389 -14.89 -25.28 -19.30
N GLY A 390 -16.12 -25.73 -19.09
CA GLY A 390 -16.52 -27.10 -19.40
C GLY A 390 -16.63 -27.34 -20.92
N GLY A 391 -16.44 -28.58 -21.33
CA GLY A 391 -16.60 -29.02 -22.71
C GLY A 391 -18.06 -29.25 -23.08
N ALA A 392 -18.41 -29.07 -24.35
CA ALA A 392 -19.74 -29.38 -24.87
C ALA A 392 -19.92 -30.88 -25.13
N GLY A 393 -21.14 -31.38 -24.96
CA GLY A 393 -21.52 -32.75 -25.25
C GLY A 393 -21.76 -33.01 -26.73
N ALA A 394 -21.58 -34.27 -27.15
CA ALA A 394 -21.74 -34.69 -28.54
C ALA A 394 -23.23 -34.71 -28.98
N PRO A 395 -23.54 -34.27 -30.21
CA PRO A 395 -24.90 -34.29 -30.77
C PRO A 395 -25.34 -35.67 -31.27
N GLN A 396 -26.60 -35.80 -31.69
CA GLN A 396 -27.23 -37.05 -32.13
C GLN A 396 -26.58 -37.69 -33.36
N GLY A 397 -26.64 -39.03 -33.41
CA GLY A 397 -26.49 -39.81 -34.64
C GLY A 397 -25.04 -40.12 -35.04
N ILE A 398 -24.08 -39.86 -34.16
CA ILE A 398 -22.66 -40.20 -34.37
C ILE A 398 -22.08 -40.67 -33.04
N ARG A 399 -21.53 -41.89 -33.00
CA ARG A 399 -20.57 -42.31 -31.97
C ARG A 399 -19.40 -41.34 -31.93
N GLY A 400 -19.41 -40.45 -30.94
CA GLY A 400 -18.48 -39.35 -30.83
C GLY A 400 -18.04 -39.12 -29.39
N VAL A 401 -16.86 -38.53 -29.26
CA VAL A 401 -16.32 -38.00 -28.01
C VAL A 401 -16.89 -36.60 -27.77
N GLY A 402 -17.27 -36.30 -26.54
CA GLY A 402 -17.59 -34.92 -26.15
C GLY A 402 -16.33 -34.05 -26.18
N SER A 403 -16.51 -32.73 -26.33
CA SER A 403 -15.41 -31.79 -26.34
C SER A 403 -14.68 -31.78 -24.99
N GLY A 404 -13.34 -31.67 -25.03
CA GLY A 404 -12.51 -31.56 -23.84
C GLY A 404 -12.82 -30.30 -23.02
N GLY A 405 -12.70 -30.39 -21.70
CA GLY A 405 -12.70 -29.20 -20.83
C GLY A 405 -11.41 -28.40 -21.00
N ALA A 406 -11.43 -27.11 -20.68
CA ALA A 406 -10.23 -26.29 -20.68
C ALA A 406 -9.38 -26.55 -19.43
N ASN A 407 -8.06 -26.42 -19.57
CA ASN A 407 -7.16 -26.40 -18.41
C ASN A 407 -7.50 -25.23 -17.48
N GLY A 408 -7.15 -25.41 -16.20
CA GLY A 408 -7.22 -24.35 -15.21
C GLY A 408 -6.19 -23.24 -15.44
N LEU A 409 -6.15 -22.30 -14.49
CA LEU A 409 -5.23 -21.16 -14.51
C LEU A 409 -4.91 -20.76 -13.08
N VAL A 410 -3.65 -20.37 -12.82
CA VAL A 410 -3.29 -19.68 -11.58
C VAL A 410 -2.63 -18.35 -11.92
N ILE A 411 -3.10 -17.27 -11.33
CA ILE A 411 -2.52 -15.93 -11.47
C ILE A 411 -2.02 -15.49 -10.09
N VAL A 412 -0.79 -14.98 -10.04
CA VAL A 412 -0.21 -14.36 -8.85
C VAL A 412 0.11 -12.90 -9.16
N GLU A 413 -0.37 -11.99 -8.32
CA GLU A 413 -0.09 -10.55 -8.39
C GLU A 413 0.59 -10.11 -7.09
N TRP A 414 1.61 -9.25 -7.17
CA TRP A 414 2.41 -8.82 -6.02
C TRP A 414 2.94 -7.38 -6.12
#